data_AF-B2HR92-F1
#
_entry.id   AF-B2HR92-F1
#
_cell.length_a   1.000
_cell.length_b   1.000
_cell.length_c   1.000
_cell.angle_alpha   90.00
_cell.angle_beta   90.00
_cell.angle_gamma   90.00
#
_symmetry.space_group_name_H-M   'P 1'
#
loop_
_entity.id
_entity.type
_entity.pdbx_description
1 polymer ?
#
loop_
_entity_poly.entity_id
_entity_poly.type
_entity_poly.pdbx_seq_one_letter_code
_entity_poly.pdbx_strand_id
1 'polypeptide(L)'
;MSFVIAEPELMAAAATDLATIGSTLSAAHLAAAPTAAVLPAAGDEVSVGIAQLFSAHAQDYQTLAGQAAAFHEQFVQNLTASATSYFGIDAALASLLDGLKTMVRSFGTAVEAQIVRVTGTVLMGLLTSAPESLYPALLGFILLSAVAATLLVAMIEAVTQVLTGQVALI
;
A
#
# COMPACT_ATOMS: atom_id res chain seq x y z
N MET A 1 -10.74 -22.93 -8.74
CA MET A 1 -10.71 -21.46 -8.63
C MET A 1 -9.28 -21.03 -8.88
N SER A 2 -9.00 -20.25 -9.93
CA SER A 2 -7.66 -19.68 -10.15
C SER A 2 -7.45 -18.53 -9.16
N PHE A 3 -6.33 -18.53 -8.44
CA PHE A 3 -5.94 -17.39 -7.62
C PHE A 3 -5.61 -16.23 -8.55
N VAL A 4 -6.37 -15.14 -8.46
CA VAL A 4 -6.02 -13.86 -9.10
C VAL A 4 -5.10 -13.13 -8.13
N ILE A 5 -3.86 -12.90 -8.55
CA ILE A 5 -2.89 -12.10 -7.82
C ILE A 5 -2.86 -10.72 -8.50
N ALA A 6 -3.04 -9.66 -7.71
CA ALA A 6 -2.90 -8.28 -8.19
C ALA A 6 -1.57 -7.73 -7.67
N GLU A 7 -0.73 -7.23 -8.58
CA GLU A 7 0.53 -6.57 -8.26
C GLU A 7 0.42 -5.09 -8.68
N PRO A 8 0.19 -4.16 -7.75
CA PRO A 8 -0.11 -2.76 -8.06
C PRO A 8 0.95 -2.09 -8.94
N GLU A 9 2.22 -2.42 -8.72
CA GLU A 9 3.36 -1.91 -9.48
C GLU A 9 3.29 -2.32 -10.96
N LEU A 10 2.99 -3.59 -11.23
CA LEU A 10 2.80 -4.08 -12.60
C LEU A 10 1.57 -3.49 -13.26
N MET A 11 0.48 -3.28 -12.50
CA MET A 11 -0.72 -2.62 -13.02
C MET A 11 -0.45 -1.18 -13.43
N ALA A 12 0.31 -0.42 -12.62
CA ALA A 12 0.70 0.95 -12.93
C ALA A 12 1.65 1.04 -14.13
N ALA A 13 2.61 0.11 -14.23
CA ALA A 13 3.47 -0.02 -15.40
C ALA A 13 2.66 -0.31 -16.66
N ALA A 14 1.76 -1.30 -16.61
CA ALA A 14 0.88 -1.64 -17.73
C ALA A 14 -0.02 -0.45 -18.15
N ALA A 15 -0.55 0.31 -17.20
CA ALA A 15 -1.33 1.52 -17.52
C ALA A 15 -0.50 2.56 -18.28
N THR A 16 0.78 2.72 -17.92
CA THR A 16 1.72 3.62 -18.60
C THR A 16 2.03 3.16 -20.02
N ASP A 17 2.28 1.85 -20.20
CA ASP A 17 2.51 1.26 -21.52
C ASP A 17 1.28 1.42 -22.42
N LEU A 18 0.10 1.17 -21.87
CA LEU A 18 -1.17 1.35 -22.58
C LEU A 18 -1.42 2.81 -22.94
N ALA A 19 -1.08 3.77 -22.08
CA ALA A 19 -1.18 5.18 -22.42
C ALA A 19 -0.28 5.53 -23.63
N THR A 20 0.92 4.97 -23.68
CA THR A 20 1.86 5.13 -24.82
C THR A 20 1.29 4.54 -26.11
N ILE A 21 0.69 3.34 -26.02
CA ILE A 21 0.00 2.71 -27.16
C ILE A 21 -1.18 3.58 -27.63
N GLY A 22 -1.99 4.11 -26.71
CA GLY A 22 -3.12 4.98 -27.01
C GLY A 22 -2.71 6.26 -27.73
N SER A 23 -1.60 6.88 -27.31
CA SER A 23 -1.01 8.04 -27.98
C SER A 23 -0.58 7.71 -29.41
N THR A 24 0.12 6.58 -29.59
CA THR A 24 0.55 6.11 -30.91
C THR A 24 -0.64 5.83 -31.83
N LEU A 25 -1.69 5.20 -31.31
CA LEU A 25 -2.90 4.90 -32.06
C LEU A 25 -3.66 6.17 -32.44
N SER A 26 -3.74 7.16 -31.56
CA SER A 26 -4.34 8.46 -31.84
C SER A 26 -3.61 9.18 -32.98
N ALA A 27 -2.27 9.20 -32.95
CA ALA A 27 -1.47 9.75 -34.03
C ALA A 27 -1.70 9.04 -35.37
N ALA A 28 -1.76 7.71 -35.36
CA ALA A 28 -2.05 6.91 -36.56
C ALA A 28 -3.47 7.18 -37.10
N HIS A 29 -4.46 7.29 -36.21
CA HIS A 29 -5.84 7.58 -36.56
C HIS A 29 -6.00 8.96 -37.23
N LEU A 30 -5.32 9.99 -36.69
CA LEU A 30 -5.25 11.32 -37.30
C LEU A 30 -4.57 11.29 -38.66
N ALA A 31 -3.48 10.52 -38.82
CA ALA A 31 -2.80 10.35 -40.10
C ALA A 31 -3.68 9.66 -41.15
N ALA A 32 -4.68 8.88 -40.74
CA ALA A 32 -5.63 8.22 -41.64
C ALA A 32 -6.78 9.14 -42.10
N ALA A 33 -6.97 10.33 -41.52
CA ALA A 33 -8.09 11.22 -41.86
C ALA A 33 -8.23 11.55 -43.36
N PRO A 34 -7.14 11.77 -44.14
CA PRO A 34 -7.25 12.07 -45.58
C PRO A 34 -7.93 10.96 -46.40
N THR A 35 -7.98 9.72 -45.90
CA THR A 35 -8.62 8.59 -46.58
C THR A 35 -10.14 8.74 -46.70
N ALA A 36 -10.76 9.67 -45.96
CA ALA A 36 -12.19 9.97 -46.04
C ALA A 36 -12.59 10.85 -47.24
N ALA A 37 -11.62 11.32 -48.03
CA ALA A 37 -11.82 12.21 -49.16
C ALA A 37 -11.04 11.74 -50.40
N VAL A 38 -11.22 10.47 -50.78
CA VAL A 38 -10.57 9.90 -51.97
C VAL A 38 -11.18 10.51 -53.24
N LEU A 39 -10.31 10.97 -54.14
CA LEU A 39 -10.73 11.48 -55.45
C LEU A 39 -10.90 10.32 -56.45
N PRO A 40 -11.88 10.38 -57.38
CA PRO A 40 -12.00 9.43 -58.47
C PRO A 40 -10.74 9.40 -59.34
N ALA A 41 -10.31 8.20 -59.75
CA ALA A 41 -9.16 8.03 -60.65
C ALA A 41 -9.43 8.59 -62.06
N ALA A 42 -10.69 8.54 -62.50
CA ALA A 42 -11.20 9.12 -63.73
C ALA A 42 -12.66 9.56 -63.56
N GLY A 43 -13.22 10.25 -64.56
CA GLY A 43 -14.59 10.79 -64.52
C GLY A 43 -15.71 9.80 -64.81
N ASP A 44 -15.40 8.52 -64.99
CA ASP A 44 -16.39 7.47 -65.22
C ASP A 44 -17.11 7.06 -63.93
N GLU A 45 -18.31 6.51 -64.07
CA GLU A 45 -19.16 6.11 -62.94
C GLU A 45 -18.52 5.04 -62.05
N VAL A 46 -17.69 4.15 -62.61
CA VAL A 46 -17.03 3.09 -61.84
C VAL A 46 -15.94 3.70 -60.95
N SER A 47 -15.10 4.57 -61.50
CA SER A 47 -14.09 5.31 -60.73
C SER A 47 -14.70 6.17 -59.62
N VAL A 48 -15.82 6.85 -59.91
CA VAL A 48 -16.55 7.66 -58.91
C VAL A 48 -17.13 6.76 -57.82
N GLY A 49 -17.77 5.64 -58.19
CA GLY A 49 -18.34 4.69 -57.22
C GLY A 49 -17.29 4.06 -56.30
N ILE A 50 -16.11 3.71 -56.84
CA ILE A 50 -15.00 3.16 -56.04
C ILE A 50 -14.48 4.20 -55.04
N ALA A 51 -14.28 5.46 -55.47
CA ALA A 51 -13.82 6.53 -54.58
C ALA A 51 -14.83 6.82 -53.46
N GLN A 52 -16.14 6.77 -53.77
CA GLN A 52 -17.21 6.91 -52.77
C GLN A 52 -17.20 5.75 -51.77
N LEU A 53 -17.04 4.51 -52.23
CA LEU A 53 -16.98 3.33 -51.35
C LEU A 53 -15.84 3.44 -50.34
N PHE A 54 -14.63 3.77 -50.79
CA PHE A 54 -13.47 3.92 -49.90
C PHE A 54 -13.64 5.09 -48.93
N SER A 55 -14.18 6.22 -49.40
CA SER A 55 -14.43 7.38 -48.56
C SER A 55 -15.47 7.08 -47.47
N ALA A 56 -16.54 6.35 -47.80
CA ALA A 56 -17.54 5.90 -46.83
C ALA A 56 -16.94 4.94 -45.79
N HIS A 57 -16.15 3.95 -46.24
CA HIS A 57 -15.47 3.03 -45.33
C HIS A 57 -14.51 3.76 -44.37
N ALA A 58 -13.78 4.75 -44.87
CA ALA A 58 -12.91 5.58 -44.06
C ALA A 58 -13.69 6.41 -43.04
N GLN A 59 -14.87 6.93 -43.36
CA GLN A 59 -15.72 7.65 -42.40
C GLN A 59 -16.24 6.73 -41.27
N ASP A 60 -16.63 5.50 -41.61
CA ASP A 60 -17.03 4.49 -40.63
C ASP A 60 -15.85 4.12 -39.72
N TYR A 61 -14.67 3.90 -40.31
CA TYR A 61 -13.43 3.68 -39.56
C TYR A 61 -13.13 4.84 -38.62
N GLN A 62 -13.26 6.08 -39.09
CA GLN A 62 -12.95 7.25 -38.26
C GLN A 62 -13.89 7.36 -37.05
N THR A 63 -15.17 7.06 -37.25
CA THR A 63 -16.17 7.02 -36.16
C THR A 63 -15.85 5.94 -35.14
N LEU A 64 -15.57 4.72 -35.60
CA LEU A 64 -15.26 3.59 -34.73
C LEU A 64 -13.94 3.78 -33.97
N ALA A 65 -12.92 4.31 -34.64
CA ALA A 65 -11.62 4.59 -34.03
C ALA A 65 -11.74 5.67 -32.94
N GLY A 66 -12.60 6.68 -33.12
CA GLY A 66 -12.94 7.64 -32.06
C GLY A 66 -13.58 6.98 -30.83
N GLN A 67 -14.51 6.05 -31.03
CA GLN A 67 -15.13 5.29 -29.93
C GLN A 67 -14.11 4.39 -29.22
N ALA A 68 -13.24 3.72 -29.97
CA ALA A 68 -12.18 2.89 -29.43
C ALA A 68 -11.17 3.70 -28.62
N ALA A 69 -10.81 4.91 -29.07
CA ALA A 69 -9.94 5.81 -28.33
C ALA A 69 -10.55 6.22 -26.97
N ALA A 70 -11.84 6.57 -26.95
CA ALA A 70 -12.54 6.90 -25.70
C ALA A 70 -12.62 5.70 -24.74
N PHE A 71 -12.89 4.51 -25.25
CA PHE A 71 -12.86 3.27 -24.46
C PHE A 71 -11.47 3.00 -23.88
N HIS A 72 -10.42 3.13 -24.71
CA HIS A 72 -9.04 2.92 -24.29
C HIS A 72 -8.64 3.87 -23.17
N GLU A 73 -9.02 5.15 -23.27
CA GLU A 73 -8.77 6.14 -22.22
C GLU A 73 -9.45 5.75 -20.90
N GLN A 74 -10.72 5.37 -20.93
CA GLN A 74 -11.45 4.89 -19.75
C GLN A 74 -10.82 3.63 -19.16
N PHE A 75 -10.35 2.71 -20.00
CA PHE A 75 -9.67 1.51 -19.56
C PHE A 75 -8.38 1.83 -18.79
N VAL A 76 -7.53 2.71 -19.34
CA VAL A 76 -6.29 3.16 -18.69
C VAL A 76 -6.58 3.87 -17.36
N GLN A 77 -7.60 4.74 -17.33
CA GLN A 77 -8.02 5.42 -16.10
C GLN A 77 -8.45 4.42 -15.02
N ASN A 78 -9.30 3.45 -15.38
CA ASN A 78 -9.78 2.43 -14.45
C ASN A 78 -8.66 1.52 -13.94
N LEU A 79 -7.72 1.15 -14.80
CA LEU A 79 -6.56 0.34 -14.41
C LEU A 79 -5.66 1.09 -13.41
N THR A 80 -5.43 2.38 -13.67
CA THR A 80 -4.64 3.26 -12.78
C THR A 80 -5.32 3.44 -11.43
N ALA A 81 -6.64 3.69 -11.43
CA ALA A 81 -7.43 3.80 -10.20
C ALA A 81 -7.41 2.50 -9.39
N SER A 82 -7.50 1.36 -10.06
CA SER A 82 -7.43 0.04 -9.43
C SER A 82 -6.07 -0.19 -8.77
N ALA A 83 -4.96 0.10 -9.47
CA ALA A 83 -3.61 0.01 -8.91
C ALA A 83 -3.46 0.87 -7.64
N THR A 84 -3.95 2.11 -7.69
CA THR A 84 -3.94 3.02 -6.54
C THR A 84 -4.76 2.48 -5.36
N SER A 85 -5.91 1.88 -5.64
CA SER A 85 -6.75 1.28 -4.60
C SER A 85 -6.07 0.11 -3.90
N TYR A 86 -5.43 -0.81 -4.64
CA TYR A 86 -4.71 -1.94 -4.05
C TYR A 86 -3.51 -1.45 -3.23
N PHE A 87 -2.72 -0.53 -3.77
CA PHE A 87 -1.60 0.08 -3.03
C PHE A 87 -2.07 0.80 -1.75
N GLY A 88 -3.22 1.48 -1.81
CA GLY A 88 -3.81 2.15 -0.65
C GLY A 88 -4.22 1.19 0.48
N ILE A 89 -4.69 -0.01 0.15
CA ILE A 89 -5.02 -1.04 1.14
C ILE A 89 -3.75 -1.52 1.85
N ASP A 90 -2.69 -1.81 1.11
CA ASP A 90 -1.43 -2.27 1.69
C ASP A 90 -0.80 -1.20 2.60
N ALA A 91 -0.85 0.07 2.19
CA ALA A 91 -0.40 1.19 3.02
C ALA A 91 -1.25 1.35 4.30
N ALA A 92 -2.58 1.21 4.20
CA ALA A 92 -3.47 1.28 5.35
C ALA A 92 -3.23 0.11 6.32
N LEU A 93 -3.05 -1.11 5.81
CA LEU A 93 -2.71 -2.28 6.61
C LEU A 93 -1.35 -2.12 7.29
N ALA A 94 -0.34 -1.59 6.59
CA ALA A 94 0.97 -1.28 7.16
C ALA A 94 0.86 -0.24 8.29
N SER A 95 0.07 0.81 8.10
CA SER A 95 -0.18 1.84 9.12
C SER A 95 -0.92 1.27 10.35
N LEU A 96 -1.96 0.45 10.14
CA LEU A 96 -2.65 -0.25 11.23
C LEU A 96 -1.70 -1.15 12.01
N LEU A 97 -0.82 -1.87 11.31
CA LEU A 97 0.17 -2.73 11.93
C LEU A 97 1.18 -1.90 12.74
N ASP A 98 1.66 -0.77 12.23
CA ASP A 98 2.56 0.12 12.98
C ASP A 98 1.87 0.74 14.21
N GLY A 99 0.61 1.14 14.08
CA GLY A 99 -0.22 1.60 15.18
C GLY A 99 -0.40 0.53 16.27
N LEU A 100 -0.65 -0.72 15.87
CA LEU A 100 -0.73 -1.86 16.79
C LEU A 100 0.61 -2.11 17.49
N LYS A 101 1.73 -2.09 16.76
CA LYS A 101 3.08 -2.24 17.32
C LYS A 101 3.37 -1.16 18.36
N THR A 102 2.95 0.07 18.08
CA THR A 102 3.08 1.21 19.01
C THR A 102 2.21 1.03 20.25
N MET A 103 0.97 0.55 20.09
CA MET A 103 0.08 0.24 21.22
C MET A 103 0.64 -0.86 22.13
N VAL A 104 1.21 -1.92 21.54
CA VAL A 104 1.82 -3.01 22.32
C VAL A 104 3.03 -2.50 23.12
N ARG A 105 3.88 -1.66 22.52
CA ARG A 105 5.01 -1.00 23.21
C ARG A 105 4.54 -0.08 24.34
N SER A 106 3.53 0.76 24.09
CA SER A 106 3.04 1.70 25.10
C SER A 106 2.38 0.97 26.27
N PHE A 107 1.67 -0.13 26.01
CA PHE A 107 1.14 -0.98 27.06
C PHE A 107 2.25 -1.63 27.89
N GLY A 108 3.28 -2.20 27.24
CA GLY A 108 4.43 -2.81 27.93
C GLY A 108 5.10 -1.84 28.90
N THR A 109 5.45 -0.65 28.41
CA THR A 109 6.06 0.42 29.22
C THR A 109 5.16 0.93 30.34
N ALA A 110 3.83 1.02 30.12
CA ALA A 110 2.89 1.41 31.16
C ALA A 110 2.77 0.37 32.29
N VAL A 111 2.77 -0.93 31.94
CA VAL A 111 2.76 -2.03 32.92
C VAL A 111 4.04 -2.01 33.75
N GLU A 112 5.21 -1.84 33.13
CA GLU A 112 6.49 -1.69 33.83
C GLU A 112 6.45 -0.53 34.83
N ALA A 113 6.05 0.67 34.36
CA ALA A 113 5.97 1.85 35.21
C ALA A 113 5.03 1.64 36.41
N GLN A 114 3.91 0.94 36.19
CA GLN A 114 2.98 0.59 37.26
C GLN A 114 3.59 -0.37 38.27
N ILE A 115 4.28 -1.43 37.81
CA ILE A 115 4.91 -2.42 38.69
C ILE A 115 6.03 -1.79 39.51
N VAL A 116 6.89 -0.98 38.89
CA VAL A 116 7.96 -0.24 39.58
C VAL A 116 7.37 0.72 40.60
N ARG A 117 6.28 1.43 40.27
CA ARG A 117 5.60 2.35 41.20
C ARG A 117 5.04 1.62 42.41
N VAL A 118 4.27 0.54 42.22
CA VAL A 118 3.67 -0.23 43.31
C VAL A 118 4.73 -0.87 44.19
N THR A 119 5.75 -1.48 43.57
CA THR A 119 6.86 -2.12 44.30
C THR A 119 7.63 -1.07 45.11
N GLY A 120 7.93 0.08 44.51
CA GLY A 120 8.58 1.20 45.18
C GLY A 120 7.78 1.71 46.39
N THR A 121 6.45 1.87 46.25
CA THR A 121 5.60 2.33 47.37
C THR A 121 5.54 1.31 48.51
N VAL A 122 5.45 0.01 48.20
CA VAL A 122 5.44 -1.06 49.21
C VAL A 122 6.78 -1.11 49.94
N LEU A 123 7.88 -1.02 49.20
CA LEU A 123 9.24 -1.07 49.75
C LEU A 123 9.52 0.12 50.66
N MET A 124 9.10 1.33 50.26
CA MET A 124 9.23 2.52 51.09
C MET A 124 8.36 2.42 52.36
N GLY A 125 7.14 1.88 52.23
CA GLY A 125 6.27 1.60 53.38
C GLY A 125 6.90 0.63 54.38
N LEU A 126 7.54 -0.43 53.90
CA LEU A 126 8.29 -1.37 54.74
C LEU A 126 9.49 -0.69 55.41
N LEU A 127 10.24 0.14 54.67
CA LEU A 127 11.42 0.82 55.21
C LEU A 127 11.08 1.81 56.32
N THR A 128 9.94 2.49 56.21
CA THR A 128 9.47 3.50 57.18
C THR A 128 8.76 2.91 58.40
N SER A 129 8.28 1.67 58.32
CA SER A 129 7.53 1.00 59.40
C SER A 129 8.29 -0.13 60.10
N ALA A 130 9.44 -0.57 59.57
CA ALA A 130 10.19 -1.68 60.13
C ALA A 130 11.09 -1.28 61.33
N PRO A 131 11.25 -2.17 62.33
CA PRO A 131 12.22 -1.97 63.41
C PRO A 131 13.66 -2.11 62.89
N GLU A 132 14.62 -1.42 63.52
CA GLU A 132 16.02 -1.36 63.06
C GLU A 132 16.71 -2.73 62.94
N SER A 133 16.27 -3.72 63.73
CA SER A 133 16.77 -5.10 63.66
C SER A 133 16.50 -5.81 62.32
N LEU A 134 15.56 -5.30 61.53
CA LEU A 134 15.16 -5.84 60.22
C LEU A 134 15.83 -5.15 59.04
N TYR A 135 16.55 -4.05 59.24
CA TYR A 135 17.25 -3.31 58.17
C TYR A 135 18.20 -4.17 57.31
N PRO A 136 19.05 -5.05 57.85
CA PRO A 136 19.91 -5.89 57.01
C PRO A 136 19.12 -6.87 56.13
N ALA A 137 17.98 -7.37 56.60
CA ALA A 137 17.10 -8.24 55.81
C ALA A 137 16.34 -7.45 54.73
N LEU A 138 15.89 -6.24 55.04
CA LEU A 138 15.25 -5.34 54.07
C LEU A 138 16.21 -4.93 52.96
N LEU A 139 17.48 -4.71 53.26
CA LEU A 139 18.51 -4.35 52.27
C LEU A 139 18.69 -5.45 51.21
N GLY A 140 18.68 -6.72 51.64
CA GLY A 140 18.67 -7.87 50.73
C GLY A 140 17.40 -7.96 49.88
N PHE A 141 16.24 -7.67 50.47
CA PHE A 141 14.96 -7.65 49.75
C PHE A 141 14.88 -6.53 48.70
N ILE A 142 15.41 -5.34 49.01
CA ILE A 142 15.53 -4.22 48.05
C ILE A 142 16.37 -4.64 46.86
N LEU A 143 17.56 -5.19 47.09
CA LEU A 143 18.46 -5.62 46.02
C LEU A 143 17.83 -6.71 45.14
N LEU A 144 17.16 -7.70 45.75
CA LEU A 144 16.44 -8.73 45.02
C LEU A 144 15.30 -8.15 44.17
N SER A 145 14.54 -7.20 44.71
CA SER A 145 13.45 -6.51 43.99
C SER A 145 13.97 -5.68 42.81
N ALA A 146 15.14 -5.05 42.94
CA ALA A 146 15.77 -4.28 41.87
C ALA A 146 16.24 -5.19 40.72
N VAL A 147 16.84 -6.35 41.03
CA VAL A 147 17.22 -7.36 40.04
C VAL A 147 15.98 -7.96 39.36
N ALA A 148 14.91 -8.21 40.10
CA ALA A 148 13.66 -8.69 39.53
C ALA A 148 13.03 -7.66 38.57
N ALA A 149 13.09 -6.36 38.92
CA ALA A 149 12.58 -5.29 38.06
C ALA A 149 13.36 -5.17 36.75
N THR A 150 14.70 -5.28 36.77
CA THR A 150 15.51 -5.23 35.54
C THR A 150 15.27 -6.44 34.63
N LEU A 151 15.13 -7.64 35.20
CA LEU A 151 14.77 -8.84 34.43
C LEU A 151 13.37 -8.76 33.82
N LEU A 152 12.41 -8.17 34.54
CA LEU A 152 11.05 -7.97 34.03
C LEU A 152 11.02 -7.00 32.84
N VAL A 153 11.78 -5.89 32.92
CA VAL A 153 11.91 -4.93 31.81
C VAL A 153 12.52 -5.61 30.59
N ALA A 154 13.61 -6.35 30.77
CA ALA A 154 14.23 -7.10 29.68
C ALA A 154 13.26 -8.13 29.05
N MET A 155 12.40 -8.77 29.84
CA MET A 155 11.37 -9.68 29.36
C MET A 155 10.28 -8.98 28.56
N ILE A 156 9.73 -7.86 29.06
CA ILE A 156 8.67 -7.12 28.37
C ILE A 156 9.19 -6.51 27.07
N GLU A 157 10.42 -6.00 27.07
CA GLU A 157 11.09 -5.51 25.87
C GLU A 157 11.30 -6.65 24.85
N ALA A 158 11.79 -7.82 25.29
CA ALA A 158 11.95 -9.00 24.43
C ALA A 158 10.61 -9.48 23.84
N VAL A 159 9.56 -9.59 24.65
CA VAL A 159 8.21 -9.97 24.20
C VAL A 159 7.67 -8.97 23.18
N THR A 160 7.89 -7.67 23.43
CA THR A 160 7.47 -6.60 22.53
C THR A 160 8.26 -6.63 21.22
N GLN A 161 9.56 -6.90 21.24
CA GLN A 161 10.38 -7.06 20.03
C GLN A 161 9.92 -8.26 19.18
N VAL A 162 9.60 -9.39 19.83
CA VAL A 162 9.07 -10.59 19.15
C VAL A 162 7.71 -10.29 18.50
N LEU A 163 6.78 -9.70 19.26
CA LEU A 163 5.43 -9.37 18.75
C LEU A 163 5.42 -8.31 17.65
N THR A 164 6.39 -7.39 17.66
CA THR A 164 6.52 -6.34 16.65
C THR A 164 7.35 -6.76 15.43
N GLY A 165 7.83 -8.01 15.40
CA GLY A 165 8.63 -8.56 14.30
C GLY A 165 10.00 -7.90 14.13
N GLN A 166 10.54 -7.28 15.19
CA GLN A 166 11.86 -6.65 15.19
C GLN A 166 13.00 -7.65 15.45
N VAL A 167 12.67 -8.90 15.74
CA VAL A 167 13.65 -9.99 15.87
C VAL A 167 13.89 -10.61 14.49
N ALA A 168 15.07 -10.38 13.91
CA ALA A 168 15.57 -11.25 12.86
C ALA A 168 15.81 -12.63 13.50
N LEU A 169 15.02 -13.63 13.08
CA LEU A 169 15.32 -15.03 13.40
C LEU A 169 16.67 -15.37 12.77
N ILE A 170 17.69 -15.52 13.61
CA ILE A 170 18.98 -16.14 13.27
C ILE A 170 18.73 -17.62 13.02
#